data_AF-A0A7X1KF57-F1
#
_entry.id   AF-A0A7X1KF57-F1
#
_cell.length_a   1.000
_cell.length_b   1.000
_cell.length_c   1.000
_cell.angle_alpha   90.00
_cell.angle_beta   90.00
_cell.angle_gamma   90.00
#
_symmetry.space_group_name_H-M   'P 1'
#
loop_
_entity.id
_entity.type
_entity.pdbx_description
1 polymer ?
#
loop_
_entity_poly.entity_id
_entity_poly.type
_entity_poly.pdbx_seq_one_letter_code
_entity_poly.pdbx_strand_id
1 'polypeptide(L)' 'MSREAILEDRLETSLITIESLAKILINNEALRGSDQPPQLDSLDVDAVMRAVLLISGRAHDDFCEVMNSMEARQ' A
#
# COMPACT_ATOMS: atom_id res chain seq x y z
N MET A 1 18.91 3.29 -15.82
CA MET A 1 18.46 3.71 -14.48
C MET A 1 19.34 3.04 -13.44
N SER A 2 19.70 3.75 -12.36
CA SER A 2 20.42 3.13 -11.23
C SER A 2 19.46 2.21 -10.46
N ARG A 3 20.00 1.20 -9.77
CA ARG A 3 19.21 0.30 -8.90
C ARG A 3 18.42 1.10 -7.85
N GLU A 4 19.05 2.12 -7.29
CA GLU A 4 18.43 3.00 -6.29
C GLU A 4 17.22 3.76 -6.83
N ALA A 5 17.32 4.34 -8.03
CA ALA A 5 16.18 5.03 -8.66
C ALA A 5 14.99 4.08 -8.91
N ILE A 6 15.25 2.79 -9.18
CA ILE A 6 14.20 1.78 -9.33
C ILE A 6 13.55 1.44 -7.98
N LEU A 7 14.33 1.40 -6.88
CA LEU A 7 13.80 1.13 -5.54
C LEU A 7 12.94 2.30 -5.04
N GLU A 8 13.40 3.53 -5.24
CA GLU A 8 12.65 4.74 -4.87
C GLU A 8 11.32 4.83 -5.62
N ASP A 9 11.32 4.62 -6.94
CA ASP A 9 10.11 4.61 -7.77
C ASP A 9 9.14 3.49 -7.38
N ARG A 10 9.66 2.29 -7.07
CA ARG A 10 8.86 1.16 -6.59
C ARG A 10 8.27 1.42 -5.20
N LEU A 11 9.05 2.03 -4.31
CA LEU A 11 8.60 2.42 -2.98
C LEU A 11 7.49 3.47 -3.07
N GLU A 12 7.68 4.53 -3.85
CA GLU A 12 6.67 5.56 -4.09
C GLU A 12 5.37 4.96 -4.64
N THR A 13 5.48 4.13 -5.68
CA THR A 13 4.34 3.43 -6.27
C THR A 13 3.61 2.57 -5.24
N SER A 14 4.34 1.85 -4.39
CA SER A 14 3.77 1.01 -3.36
C SER A 14 3.01 1.83 -2.31
N LEU A 15 3.58 2.96 -1.86
CA LEU A 15 2.95 3.87 -0.90
C LEU A 15 1.66 4.50 -1.46
N ILE A 16 1.68 4.98 -2.70
CA ILE A 16 0.49 5.53 -3.38
C ILE A 16 -0.60 4.46 -3.52
N THR A 17 -0.21 3.23 -3.83
CA THR A 17 -1.15 2.11 -3.95
C THR A 17 -1.79 1.78 -2.60
N ILE A 18 -0.99 1.70 -1.52
CA ILE A 18 -1.49 1.47 -0.16
C ILE A 18 -2.48 2.56 0.24
N GLU A 19 -2.16 3.83 0.00
CA GLU A 19 -3.05 4.96 0.32
C GLU A 19 -4.39 4.85 -0.43
N SER A 20 -4.34 4.49 -1.71
CA SER A 20 -5.54 4.34 -2.55
C SER A 20 -6.43 3.19 -2.08
N LEU A 21 -5.84 2.04 -1.75
CA LEU A 21 -6.58 0.89 -1.21
C LEU A 21 -7.17 1.19 0.17
N ALA A 22 -6.44 1.91 1.02
CA ALA A 22 -6.93 2.34 2.32
C ALA A 22 -8.16 3.26 2.18
N LYS A 23 -8.14 4.22 1.24
CA LYS A 23 -9.30 5.06 0.94
C LYS A 23 -10.52 4.24 0.51
N ILE A 24 -10.33 3.21 -0.31
CA ILE A 24 -11.41 2.31 -0.73
C ILE A 24 -12.02 1.62 0.49
N LEU A 25 -11.20 1.05 1.37
CA LEU A 25 -11.67 0.38 2.59
C LEU A 25 -12.42 1.34 3.51
N ILE A 26 -11.89 2.54 3.75
CA ILE A 26 -12.52 3.56 4.59
C ILE A 26 -13.87 4.00 4.01
N ASN A 27 -13.92 4.27 2.71
CA ASN A 27 -15.16 4.68 2.05
C ASN A 27 -16.20 3.55 2.10
N ASN A 28 -15.78 2.30 1.90
CA ASN A 28 -16.68 1.15 1.99
C ASN A 28 -17.26 0.99 3.40
N GLU A 29 -16.44 1.17 4.43
CA GLU A 29 -16.87 1.09 5.83
C GLU A 29 -17.83 2.24 6.19
N ALA A 30 -17.56 3.45 5.70
CA ALA A 30 -18.41 4.62 5.92
C ALA A 30 -19.83 4.46 5.36
N LEU A 31 -20.02 3.58 4.36
CA LEU A 31 -21.33 3.26 3.80
C LEU A 31 -22.12 2.24 4.64
N ARG A 32 -21.50 1.57 5.62
CA ARG A 32 -22.20 0.62 6.49
C ARG A 32 -23.25 1.35 7.33
N GLY A 33 -24.50 0.95 7.18
CA GLY A 33 -25.64 1.56 7.88
C GLY A 33 -26.12 2.88 7.26
N SER A 34 -25.60 3.25 6.09
CA SER A 34 -26.12 4.35 5.28
C SER A 34 -27.23 3.88 4.32
N ASP A 35 -27.92 4.82 3.68
CA ASP A 35 -28.94 4.53 2.64
C ASP A 35 -28.33 3.93 1.36
N GLN A 36 -27.01 4.04 1.19
CA GLN A 36 -26.27 3.43 0.09
C GLN A 36 -25.52 2.20 0.60
N PRO A 37 -25.67 1.03 -0.05
CA PRO A 37 -24.95 -0.16 0.37
C PRO A 37 -23.44 0.00 0.11
N PRO A 38 -22.59 -0.61 0.94
CA PRO A 38 -21.16 -0.77 0.67
C PRO A 38 -20.93 -1.37 -0.73
N GLN A 39 -19.88 -0.93 -1.41
CA GLN A 39 -19.51 -1.39 -2.75
C GLN A 39 -18.80 -2.75 -2.73
N LEU A 40 -18.09 -3.04 -1.64
CA LEU A 40 -17.37 -4.29 -1.40
C LEU A 40 -18.10 -5.12 -0.35
N ASP A 41 -18.24 -6.42 -0.63
CA ASP A 41 -18.69 -7.38 0.35
C ASP A 41 -17.56 -7.77 1.33
N SER A 42 -17.85 -8.67 2.27
CA SER A 42 -16.86 -9.08 3.27
C SER A 42 -15.67 -9.85 2.69
N LEU A 43 -15.85 -10.58 1.59
CA LEU A 43 -14.79 -11.32 0.92
C LEU A 43 -13.86 -10.35 0.17
N ASP A 44 -14.45 -9.37 -0.53
CA ASP A 44 -13.71 -8.34 -1.25
C ASP A 44 -12.92 -7.43 -0.29
N VAL A 45 -13.50 -7.09 0.86
CA VAL A 45 -12.79 -6.37 1.93
C VAL A 45 -11.55 -7.15 2.40
N ASP A 46 -11.69 -8.46 2.65
CA ASP A 46 -10.55 -9.30 3.04
C ASP A 46 -9.49 -9.37 1.94
N ALA A 47 -9.90 -9.49 0.68
CA ALA A 47 -8.98 -9.48 -0.46
C ALA A 47 -8.19 -8.17 -0.55
N VAL A 48 -8.85 -7.02 -0.40
CA VAL A 48 -8.20 -5.70 -0.41
C VAL A 48 -7.27 -5.54 0.79
N MET A 49 -7.67 -5.99 1.99
CA MET A 49 -6.78 -5.97 3.17
C MET A 49 -5.53 -6.82 2.95
N ARG A 50 -5.66 -8.02 2.38
CA ARG A 50 -4.50 -8.87 2.04
C ARG A 50 -3.59 -8.22 1.01
N ALA A 51 -4.15 -7.54 0.01
CA ALA A 51 -3.37 -6.79 -0.97
C ALA A 51 -2.57 -5.66 -0.28
N VAL A 52 -3.20 -4.89 0.61
CA VAL A 52 -2.51 -3.87 1.41
C VAL A 52 -1.36 -4.49 2.21
N LEU A 53 -1.59 -5.59 2.92
CA LEU A 53 -0.54 -6.25 3.70
C LEU A 53 0.64 -6.73 2.83
N LEU A 54 0.36 -7.32 1.66
CA LEU A 54 1.40 -7.77 0.75
C LEU A 54 2.24 -6.62 0.21
N ILE A 55 1.60 -5.51 -0.18
CA ILE A 55 2.28 -4.34 -0.73
C ILE A 55 3.07 -3.64 0.39
N SER A 56 2.52 -3.53 1.60
CA SER A 56 3.23 -2.99 2.76
C SER A 56 4.49 -3.77 3.10
N GLY A 57 4.47 -5.11 3.00
CA GLY A 57 5.67 -5.93 3.18
C GLY A 57 6.76 -5.60 2.15
N ARG A 58 6.40 -5.45 0.88
CA ARG A 58 7.35 -5.05 -0.18
C ARG A 58 7.88 -3.63 0.02
N ALA A 59 7.01 -2.69 0.35
CA ALA A 59 7.39 -1.31 0.63
C ALA A 59 8.35 -1.22 1.82
N HIS A 60 8.15 -2.03 2.84
CA HIS A 60 9.06 -2.13 3.98
C HIS A 60 10.45 -2.64 3.54
N ASP A 61 10.51 -3.72 2.75
CA ASP A 61 11.77 -4.26 2.26
C ASP A 61 12.53 -3.24 1.39
N ASP A 62 11.81 -2.54 0.50
CA ASP A 62 12.36 -1.48 -0.36
C ASP A 62 12.90 -0.32 0.47
N PHE A 63 12.14 0.13 1.47
CA PHE A 63 12.56 1.19 2.38
C PHE A 63 13.84 0.80 3.14
N CYS A 64 13.91 -0.41 3.68
CA CYS A 64 15.12 -0.91 4.34
C CYS A 64 16.32 -0.93 3.39
N GLU A 65 16.14 -1.36 2.13
CA GLU A 65 17.22 -1.39 1.14
C GLU A 65 17.72 0.02 0.78
N VAL A 66 16.82 0.98 0.62
CA VAL A 66 17.16 2.39 0.39
C VAL A 66 17.95 2.95 1.57
N MET A 67 17.45 2.78 2.80
CA MET A 67 18.12 3.28 4.01
C MET A 67 19.51 2.69 4.21
N ASN A 68 19.66 1.37 4.06
CA ASN A 68 20.95 0.70 4.16
C ASN A 68 21.94 1.18 3.08
N SER A 69 21.44 1.47 1.88
CA SER A 69 22.26 1.99 0.78
C SER A 69 22.74 3.42 1.05
N MET A 70 21.92 4.23 1.74
CA MET A 70 22.30 5.58 2.17
C MET A 70 23.34 5.54 3.30
N GLU A 71 23.18 4.65 4.28
CA GLU A 71 24.15 4.48 5.38
C GLU A 71 25.52 4.01 4.87
N ALA A 72 25.56 3.08 3.91
CA ALA A 72 26.80 2.57 3.33
C ALA A 72 27.61 3.62 2.54
N ARG A 73 27.02 4.78 2.24
CA ARG A 73 27.69 5.92 1.58
C ARG A 73 28.27 6.95 2.54
N GLN A 74 27.97 6.82 3.84
CA GLN A 74 28.52 7.66 4.92
C GLN A 74 29.80 7.05 5.48
#